data_AF-K4DHH9-F1
#
_entry.id   AF-K4DHH9-F1
#
_cell.length_a   1.000
_cell.length_b   1.000
_cell.length_c   1.000
_cell.angle_alpha   90.00
_cell.angle_beta   90.00
_cell.angle_gamma   90.00
#
_symmetry.space_group_name_H-M   'P 1'
#
loop_
_entity.id
_entity.type
_entity.pdbx_description
1 polymer ?
#
loop_
_entity_poly.entity_id
_entity_poly.type
_entity_poly.pdbx_seq_one_letter_code
_entity_poly.pdbx_strand_id
1 'polypeptide(L)'
;MGSLQTKNHKNNPNAKIIEELKYKVRLLQKEVSEIMCIRENESEIYNQEMIVFAVKEEEWKQEKKKLNEELNDLKKKLEDYKEDKDKVENQEMVSEKCDNKEYHMLVRNSLLEQIREEEVRRDEAIEKWKNLYFVIKNELDELIQRTNQGERLCWRKEEVELLEELHMELKAKEEVIAHLKEKIVSMEKQEVKREREIDILRQSLKIMSYNKKVSSISKVFYKN
;
A
#
# COMPACT_ATOMS: atom_id res chain seq x y z
N MET A 1 -63.07 39.81 18.58
CA MET A 1 -62.61 38.48 19.04
C MET A 1 -62.65 37.56 17.83
N GLY A 2 -61.61 37.02 17.22
CA GLY A 2 -60.15 37.09 17.34
C GLY A 2 -59.64 36.24 16.17
N SER A 3 -58.88 36.84 15.24
CA SER A 3 -58.41 36.16 14.03
C SER A 3 -57.20 35.28 14.36
N LEU A 4 -57.34 33.97 14.16
CA LEU A 4 -56.25 33.00 14.30
C LEU A 4 -55.42 33.01 13.01
N GLN A 5 -54.36 33.82 13.00
CA GLN A 5 -53.29 33.69 12.03
C GLN A 5 -52.44 32.45 12.36
N THR A 6 -52.66 31.36 11.62
CA THR A 6 -51.74 30.22 11.56
C THR A 6 -50.44 30.68 10.93
N LYS A 7 -49.43 30.93 11.78
CA LYS A 7 -48.06 31.23 11.35
C LYS A 7 -47.47 29.97 10.71
N ASN A 8 -47.32 30.01 9.39
CA ASN A 8 -46.55 29.04 8.62
C ASN A 8 -45.13 28.95 9.21
N HIS A 9 -44.81 27.80 9.80
CA HIS A 9 -43.46 27.45 10.23
C HIS A 9 -42.56 27.38 8.98
N LYS A 10 -41.71 28.38 8.82
CA LYS A 10 -40.62 28.38 7.84
C LYS A 10 -39.67 27.23 8.21
N ASN A 11 -39.62 26.20 7.37
CA ASN A 11 -38.59 25.15 7.42
C ASN A 11 -37.21 25.82 7.45
N ASN A 12 -36.46 25.67 8.54
CA ASN A 12 -35.14 26.26 8.70
C ASN A 12 -34.13 25.49 7.83
N PRO A 13 -33.60 26.08 6.74
CA PRO A 13 -32.69 25.39 5.83
C PRO A 13 -31.40 24.91 6.52
N ASN A 14 -30.97 25.61 7.57
CA ASN A 14 -29.78 25.22 8.34
C ASN A 14 -29.97 23.90 9.10
N ALA A 15 -31.18 23.58 9.56
CA ALA A 15 -31.43 22.33 10.28
C ALA A 15 -31.22 21.11 9.36
N LYS A 16 -31.62 21.23 8.09
CA LYS A 16 -31.48 20.14 7.11
C LYS A 16 -30.02 19.87 6.75
N ILE A 17 -29.22 20.94 6.59
CA ILE A 17 -27.78 20.85 6.33
C ILE A 17 -27.05 20.22 7.52
N ILE A 18 -27.42 20.58 8.75
CA ILE A 18 -26.85 20.01 9.98
C ILE A 18 -27.15 18.50 10.05
N GLU A 19 -28.37 18.08 9.72
CA GLU A 19 -28.75 16.67 9.76
C GLU A 19 -28.00 15.84 8.69
N GLU A 20 -27.82 16.37 7.48
CA GLU A 20 -27.00 15.75 6.42
C GLU A 20 -25.53 15.62 6.84
N LEU A 21 -24.95 16.68 7.42
CA LEU A 21 -23.59 16.62 7.97
C LEU A 21 -23.46 15.56 9.06
N LYS A 22 -24.45 15.49 9.96
CA LYS A 22 -24.46 14.50 11.04
C LYS A 22 -24.61 13.06 10.53
N TYR A 23 -25.27 12.86 9.40
CA TYR A 23 -25.31 11.57 8.71
C TYR A 23 -23.94 11.23 8.09
N LYS A 24 -23.33 12.18 7.36
CA LYS A 24 -22.00 11.99 6.75
C LYS A 24 -20.91 11.71 7.78
N VAL A 25 -20.91 12.42 8.91
CA VAL A 25 -19.99 12.16 10.02
C VAL A 25 -20.15 10.74 10.56
N ARG A 26 -21.39 10.27 10.75
CA ARG A 26 -21.64 8.88 11.20
C ARG A 26 -21.17 7.84 10.19
N LEU A 27 -21.35 8.10 8.89
CA LEU A 27 -20.89 7.21 7.83
C LEU A 27 -19.36 7.11 7.81
N LEU A 28 -18.67 8.26 7.78
CA LEU A 28 -17.21 8.31 7.80
C LEU A 28 -16.63 7.65 9.07
N GLN A 29 -17.27 7.86 10.22
CA GLN A 29 -16.84 7.23 11.46
C GLN A 29 -16.97 5.70 11.42
N LYS A 30 -17.98 5.18 10.72
CA LYS A 30 -18.13 3.73 10.49
C LYS A 30 -17.03 3.20 9.55
N GLU A 31 -16.77 3.88 8.45
CA GLU A 31 -15.70 3.51 7.49
C GLU A 31 -14.32 3.52 8.15
N VAL A 32 -14.01 4.55 8.96
CA VAL A 32 -12.76 4.60 9.73
C VAL A 32 -12.66 3.42 10.71
N SER A 33 -13.76 3.06 11.37
CA SER A 33 -13.76 1.92 12.30
C SER A 33 -13.51 0.58 11.58
N GLU A 34 -14.06 0.43 10.38
CA GLU A 34 -13.88 -0.75 9.54
C GLU A 34 -12.42 -0.86 9.04
N ILE A 35 -11.84 0.24 8.57
CA ILE A 35 -10.42 0.31 8.19
C ILE A 35 -9.50 -0.01 9.38
N MET A 36 -9.84 0.46 10.58
CA MET A 36 -9.08 0.11 11.79
C MET A 36 -9.13 -1.40 12.07
N CYS A 37 -10.30 -2.01 11.97
CA CYS A 37 -10.47 -3.45 12.19
C CYS A 37 -9.67 -4.30 11.18
N ILE A 38 -9.68 -3.90 9.90
CA ILE A 38 -8.91 -4.58 8.85
C ILE A 38 -7.41 -4.49 9.17
N ARG A 39 -6.90 -3.30 9.47
CA ARG A 39 -5.47 -3.10 9.77
C ARG A 39 -5.01 -3.85 11.01
N GLU A 40 -5.86 -3.94 12.03
CA GLU A 40 -5.55 -4.67 13.26
C GLU A 40 -5.44 -6.17 12.99
N ASN A 41 -6.36 -6.73 12.19
CA ASN A 41 -6.30 -8.12 11.76
C ASN A 41 -5.09 -8.42 10.86
N GLU A 42 -4.76 -7.53 9.91
CA GLU A 42 -3.54 -7.63 9.10
C GLU A 42 -2.28 -7.61 9.96
N SER A 43 -2.22 -6.72 10.95
CA SER A 43 -1.10 -6.65 11.89
C SER A 43 -0.98 -7.93 12.72
N GLU A 44 -2.10 -8.53 13.12
CA GLU A 44 -2.10 -9.77 13.88
C GLU A 44 -1.59 -10.95 13.04
N ILE A 45 -2.05 -11.06 11.78
CA ILE A 45 -1.57 -12.06 10.82
C ILE A 45 -0.07 -11.92 10.60
N TYR A 46 0.41 -10.70 10.35
CA TYR A 46 1.84 -10.44 10.18
C TYR A 46 2.67 -10.89 11.40
N ASN A 47 2.18 -10.60 12.61
CA ASN A 47 2.85 -11.05 13.84
C ASN A 47 2.86 -12.58 13.96
N GLN A 48 1.77 -13.26 13.60
CA GLN A 48 1.71 -14.73 13.59
C GLN A 48 2.69 -15.33 12.57
N GLU A 49 2.76 -14.78 11.36
CA GLU A 49 3.71 -15.22 10.33
C GLU A 49 5.16 -15.06 10.80
N MET A 50 5.50 -13.94 11.42
CA MET A 50 6.82 -13.70 11.99
C MET A 50 7.23 -14.77 13.01
N ILE A 51 6.30 -15.22 13.85
CA ILE A 51 6.54 -16.31 14.81
C ILE A 51 6.77 -17.63 14.08
N VAL A 52 5.95 -17.95 13.07
CA VAL A 52 6.10 -19.17 12.27
C VAL A 52 7.45 -19.20 11.55
N PHE A 53 7.90 -18.07 11.00
CA PHE A 53 9.21 -17.97 10.37
C PHE A 53 10.35 -18.21 11.36
N ALA A 54 10.28 -17.64 12.57
CA ALA A 54 11.30 -17.85 13.60
C ALA A 54 11.42 -19.34 13.98
N VAL A 55 10.28 -20.02 14.20
CA VAL A 55 10.24 -21.45 14.52
C VAL A 55 10.85 -22.29 13.39
N LYS A 56 10.48 -22.02 12.13
CA LYS A 56 11.05 -22.73 10.98
C LYS A 56 12.55 -22.50 10.83
N GLU A 57 13.04 -21.30 11.13
CA GLU A 57 14.47 -21.00 11.09
C GLU A 57 15.25 -21.83 12.12
N GLU A 58 14.66 -22.02 13.30
CA GLU A 58 15.24 -22.83 14.37
C GLU A 58 15.22 -24.33 14.04
N GLU A 59 14.13 -24.84 13.47
CA GLU A 59 14.04 -26.20 12.94
C GLU A 59 15.12 -26.46 11.88
N TRP A 60 15.28 -25.53 10.92
CA TRP A 60 16.31 -25.61 9.89
C TRP A 60 17.72 -25.65 10.47
N LYS A 61 18.01 -24.83 11.49
CA LYS A 61 19.30 -24.84 12.19
C LYS A 61 19.55 -26.18 12.87
N GLN A 62 18.54 -26.76 13.52
CA GLN A 62 18.65 -28.06 14.17
C GLN A 62 18.88 -29.18 13.16
N GLU A 63 18.15 -29.19 12.05
CA GLU A 63 18.29 -30.19 10.99
C GLU A 63 19.67 -30.11 10.33
N LYS A 64 20.14 -28.89 10.04
CA LYS A 64 21.51 -28.66 9.55
C LYS A 64 22.57 -29.16 10.52
N LYS A 65 22.36 -28.98 11.83
CA LYS A 65 23.29 -29.47 12.86
C LYS A 65 23.35 -31.00 12.87
N LYS A 66 22.21 -31.68 12.83
CA LYS A 66 22.15 -33.16 12.75
C LYS A 66 22.86 -33.68 11.50
N LEU A 67 22.59 -33.09 10.34
CA LEU A 67 23.23 -33.49 9.08
C LEU A 67 24.76 -33.35 9.15
N ASN A 68 25.25 -32.29 9.80
CA ASN A 68 26.67 -32.06 9.98
C ASN A 68 27.32 -33.05 10.97
N GLU A 69 26.59 -33.48 12.00
CA GLU A 69 27.00 -34.55 12.91
C GLU A 69 27.11 -35.88 12.16
N GLU A 70 26.10 -36.24 11.35
CA GLU A 70 26.13 -37.45 10.52
C GLU A 70 27.30 -37.45 9.52
N LEU A 71 27.58 -36.31 8.88
CA LEU A 71 28.74 -36.16 7.99
C LEU A 71 30.06 -36.34 8.73
N ASN A 72 30.19 -35.82 9.95
CA ASN A 72 31.38 -36.00 10.76
C ASN A 72 31.56 -37.45 11.19
N ASP A 73 30.49 -38.15 11.55
CA ASP A 73 30.53 -39.57 11.91
C ASP A 73 30.95 -40.43 10.71
N LEU A 74 30.40 -40.16 9.52
CA LEU A 74 30.80 -40.84 8.29
C LEU A 74 32.27 -40.56 7.93
N LYS A 75 32.71 -39.30 8.08
CA LYS A 75 34.10 -38.92 7.86
C LYS A 75 35.04 -39.66 8.81
N LYS A 76 34.68 -39.78 10.08
CA LYS A 76 35.44 -40.52 11.08
C LYS A 76 35.52 -42.01 10.73
N LYS A 77 34.39 -42.64 10.41
CA LYS A 77 34.36 -44.05 9.95
C LYS A 77 35.27 -44.27 8.74
N LEU A 78 35.25 -43.36 7.77
CA LEU A 78 36.11 -43.45 6.59
C LEU A 78 37.60 -43.34 6.95
N GLU A 79 37.95 -42.49 7.92
CA GLU A 79 39.33 -42.36 8.40
C GLU A 79 39.77 -43.63 9.14
N ASP A 80 38.93 -44.18 10.01
CA ASP A 80 39.17 -45.45 10.71
C ASP A 80 39.36 -46.60 9.71
N TYR A 81 38.52 -46.68 8.65
CA TYR A 81 38.66 -47.66 7.57
C TYR A 81 39.97 -47.52 6.79
N LYS A 82 40.47 -46.30 6.58
CA LYS A 82 41.77 -46.06 5.93
C LYS A 82 42.93 -46.47 6.83
N GLU A 83 42.86 -46.12 8.12
CA GLU A 83 43.90 -46.47 9.08
C GLU A 83 44.02 -47.99 9.28
N ASP A 84 42.87 -48.68 9.30
CA ASP A 84 42.85 -50.15 9.35
C ASP A 84 43.35 -50.79 8.05
N LYS A 85 43.03 -50.18 6.89
CA LYS A 85 43.60 -50.61 5.61
C LYS A 85 45.12 -50.45 5.58
N ASP A 86 45.65 -49.32 6.04
CA ASP A 86 47.09 -49.06 6.10
C ASP A 86 47.81 -50.00 7.07
N LYS A 87 47.15 -50.41 8.18
CA LYS A 87 47.68 -51.45 9.10
C LYS A 87 47.72 -52.83 8.44
N VAL A 88 46.69 -53.20 7.68
CA VAL A 88 46.65 -54.46 6.93
C VAL A 88 47.68 -54.45 5.79
N GLU A 89 47.82 -53.36 5.03
CA GLU A 89 48.80 -53.23 3.95
C GLU A 89 50.25 -53.28 4.47
N ASN A 90 50.51 -52.71 5.66
CA ASN A 90 51.82 -52.81 6.34
C ASN A 90 52.11 -54.21 6.90
N GLN A 91 51.08 -54.98 7.29
CA GLN A 91 51.21 -56.36 7.75
C GLN A 91 51.34 -57.36 6.57
N GLU A 92 50.72 -57.04 5.43
CA GLU A 92 50.75 -57.83 4.18
C GLU A 92 52.06 -57.63 3.40
N MET A 93 52.77 -56.51 3.56
CA MET A 93 54.12 -56.33 2.99
C MET A 93 55.19 -57.30 3.53
N VAL A 94 54.90 -58.03 4.62
CA VAL A 94 55.80 -59.08 5.16
C VAL A 94 55.51 -60.46 4.56
N SER A 95 54.37 -60.66 3.89
CA SER A 95 53.95 -61.97 3.38
C SER A 95 53.66 -61.95 1.88
N GLU A 96 54.74 -62.16 1.13
CA GLU A 96 54.79 -63.04 -0.04
C GLU A 96 54.04 -62.66 -1.34
N LYS A 97 54.80 -62.82 -2.42
CA LYS A 97 54.45 -62.65 -3.82
C LYS A 97 53.35 -63.63 -4.26
N CYS A 98 52.53 -63.15 -5.19
CA CYS A 98 51.67 -63.91 -6.10
C CYS A 98 50.31 -64.35 -5.54
N ASP A 99 49.31 -63.47 -5.72
CA ASP A 99 47.87 -63.74 -5.99
C ASP A 99 47.03 -62.43 -5.92
N ASN A 100 47.65 -61.31 -5.56
CA ASN A 100 46.97 -60.03 -5.28
C ASN A 100 46.36 -59.27 -6.49
N LYS A 101 46.49 -59.78 -7.73
CA LYS A 101 45.92 -59.10 -8.92
C LYS A 101 44.40 -59.22 -8.98
N GLU A 102 43.86 -60.37 -8.60
CA GLU A 102 42.42 -60.63 -8.62
C GLU A 102 41.72 -59.86 -7.49
N TYR A 103 42.34 -59.79 -6.31
CA TYR A 103 41.87 -58.98 -5.18
C TYR A 103 41.88 -57.47 -5.51
N HIS A 104 42.97 -56.94 -6.08
CA HIS A 104 42.99 -55.55 -6.56
C HIS A 104 41.95 -55.26 -7.64
N MET A 105 41.64 -56.23 -8.50
CA MET A 105 40.64 -56.10 -9.56
C MET A 105 39.21 -56.11 -8.97
N LEU A 106 38.95 -56.96 -7.98
CA LEU A 106 37.68 -56.99 -7.24
C LEU A 106 37.44 -55.72 -6.43
N VAL A 107 38.46 -55.22 -5.72
CA VAL A 107 38.40 -53.94 -4.98
C VAL A 107 38.17 -52.77 -5.95
N ARG A 108 38.84 -52.76 -7.11
CA ARG A 108 38.62 -51.75 -8.14
C ARG A 108 37.23 -51.81 -8.74
N ASN A 109 36.70 -53.00 -9.00
CA ASN A 109 35.35 -53.18 -9.51
C ASN A 109 34.30 -52.76 -8.49
N SER A 110 34.46 -53.12 -7.21
CA SER A 110 33.59 -52.69 -6.12
C SER A 110 33.60 -51.17 -5.93
N LEU A 111 34.76 -50.52 -6.03
CA LEU A 111 34.87 -49.06 -5.98
C LEU A 111 34.20 -48.39 -7.20
N LEU A 112 34.36 -48.95 -8.40
CA LEU A 112 33.70 -48.46 -9.61
C LEU A 112 32.18 -48.61 -9.53
N GLU A 113 31.69 -49.66 -8.88
CA GLU A 113 30.27 -49.90 -8.66
C GLU A 113 29.68 -48.90 -7.66
N GLN A 114 30.39 -48.64 -6.55
CA GLN A 114 30.03 -47.56 -5.61
C GLN A 114 30.01 -46.18 -6.27
N ILE A 115 30.97 -45.86 -7.15
CA ILE A 115 30.98 -44.58 -7.86
C ILE A 115 29.75 -44.46 -8.77
N ARG A 116 29.40 -45.52 -9.51
CA ARG A 116 28.20 -45.53 -10.36
C ARG A 116 26.92 -45.40 -9.55
N GLU A 117 26.82 -46.11 -8.43
CA GLU A 117 25.66 -46.01 -7.53
C GLU A 117 25.53 -44.62 -6.89
N GLU A 118 26.65 -43.99 -6.53
CA GLU A 118 26.70 -42.61 -6.02
C GLU A 118 26.32 -41.61 -7.12
N GLU A 119 26.77 -41.82 -8.35
CA GLU A 119 26.38 -41.02 -9.53
C GLU A 119 24.88 -41.11 -9.79
N VAL A 120 24.30 -42.31 -9.79
CA VAL A 120 22.85 -42.50 -9.94
C VAL A 120 22.08 -41.78 -8.84
N ARG A 121 22.52 -41.89 -7.57
CA ARG A 121 21.89 -41.15 -6.45
C ARG A 121 21.98 -39.64 -6.61
N ARG A 122 23.10 -39.12 -7.13
CA ARG A 122 23.27 -37.69 -7.42
C ARG A 122 22.37 -37.24 -8.56
N ASP A 123 22.27 -38.01 -9.63
CA ASP A 123 21.41 -37.71 -10.77
C ASP A 123 19.94 -37.73 -10.36
N GLU A 124 19.51 -38.70 -9.56
CA GLU A 124 18.17 -38.75 -8.98
C GLU A 124 17.88 -37.54 -8.07
N ALA A 125 18.84 -37.14 -7.24
CA ALA A 125 18.70 -35.95 -6.41
C ALA A 125 18.59 -34.69 -7.28
N ILE A 126 19.43 -34.55 -8.30
CA ILE A 126 19.39 -33.44 -9.26
C ILE A 126 18.02 -33.40 -9.96
N GLU A 127 17.47 -34.54 -10.36
CA GLU A 127 16.18 -34.59 -11.03
C GLU A 127 15.03 -34.22 -10.09
N LYS A 128 15.08 -34.64 -8.81
CA LYS A 128 14.15 -34.19 -7.77
C LYS A 128 14.24 -32.68 -7.55
N TRP A 129 15.45 -32.10 -7.52
CA TRP A 129 15.66 -30.66 -7.39
C TRP A 129 15.13 -29.88 -8.61
N LYS A 130 15.39 -30.37 -9.83
CA LYS A 130 14.82 -29.78 -11.05
C LYS A 130 13.31 -29.82 -11.04
N ASN A 131 12.71 -30.95 -10.64
CA ASN A 131 11.26 -31.10 -10.56
C ASN A 131 10.66 -30.14 -9.53
N LEU A 132 11.26 -30.04 -8.34
CA LEU A 132 10.82 -29.08 -7.32
C LEU A 132 10.91 -27.63 -7.82
N TYR A 133 12.04 -27.25 -8.43
CA TYR A 133 12.19 -25.93 -9.03
C TYR A 133 11.12 -25.67 -10.09
N PHE A 134 10.82 -26.65 -10.94
CA PHE A 134 9.81 -26.52 -12.00
C PHE A 134 8.40 -26.34 -11.43
N VAL A 135 8.03 -27.11 -10.40
CA VAL A 135 6.74 -26.97 -9.69
C VAL A 135 6.62 -25.57 -9.09
N ILE A 136 7.61 -25.14 -8.32
CA ILE A 136 7.62 -23.81 -7.68
C ILE A 136 7.56 -22.70 -8.74
N LYS A 137 8.36 -22.82 -9.80
CA LYS A 137 8.37 -21.84 -10.88
C LYS A 137 6.99 -21.73 -11.53
N ASN A 138 6.34 -22.85 -11.84
CA ASN A 138 5.01 -22.84 -12.45
C ASN A 138 3.95 -22.27 -11.52
N GLU A 139 3.96 -22.63 -10.23
CA GLU A 139 3.05 -22.04 -9.24
C GLU A 139 3.24 -20.53 -9.14
N LEU A 140 4.49 -20.05 -9.16
CA LEU A 140 4.78 -18.62 -9.17
C LEU A 140 4.34 -17.95 -10.48
N ASP A 141 4.58 -18.57 -11.62
CA ASP A 141 4.15 -18.05 -12.93
C ASP A 141 2.60 -17.99 -12.99
N GLU A 142 1.89 -18.99 -12.47
CA GLU A 142 0.44 -19.00 -12.36
C GLU A 142 -0.08 -17.94 -11.38
N LEU A 143 0.58 -17.76 -10.24
CA LEU A 143 0.24 -16.73 -9.26
C LEU A 143 0.42 -15.33 -9.86
N ILE A 144 1.55 -15.09 -10.52
CA ILE A 144 1.83 -13.85 -11.25
C ILE A 144 0.80 -13.61 -12.34
N GLN A 145 0.44 -14.63 -13.12
CA GLN A 145 -0.60 -14.51 -14.14
C GLN A 145 -1.97 -14.18 -13.53
N ARG A 146 -2.36 -14.87 -12.45
CA ARG A 146 -3.63 -14.64 -11.75
C ARG A 146 -3.72 -13.22 -11.18
N THR A 147 -2.66 -12.75 -10.52
CA THR A 147 -2.58 -11.38 -9.97
C THR A 147 -2.59 -10.33 -11.09
N ASN A 148 -1.90 -10.59 -12.20
CA ASN A 148 -1.88 -9.65 -13.33
C ASN A 148 -3.18 -9.63 -14.15
N GLN A 149 -3.91 -10.75 -14.25
CA GLN A 149 -5.13 -10.87 -15.07
C GLN A 149 -6.40 -10.51 -14.28
N GLY A 150 -6.49 -10.84 -12.98
CA GLY A 150 -7.70 -10.67 -12.18
C GLY A 150 -7.79 -9.35 -11.41
N GLU A 151 -6.67 -8.84 -10.93
CA GLU A 151 -6.68 -7.72 -9.97
C GLU A 151 -6.22 -6.42 -10.64
N ARG A 152 -5.17 -6.46 -11.46
CA ARG A 152 -4.59 -5.24 -12.06
C ARG A 152 -5.45 -4.59 -13.15
N LEU A 153 -6.33 -5.33 -13.83
CA LEU A 153 -7.15 -4.80 -14.93
C LEU A 153 -8.45 -4.16 -14.43
N CYS A 154 -9.05 -4.66 -13.35
CA CYS A 154 -10.23 -4.07 -12.72
C CYS A 154 -9.86 -2.71 -12.10
N TRP A 155 -8.86 -2.71 -11.21
CA TRP A 155 -8.37 -1.50 -10.56
C TRP A 155 -7.79 -0.49 -11.54
N ARG A 156 -7.00 -0.89 -12.54
CA ARG A 156 -6.45 0.08 -13.52
C ARG A 156 -7.54 0.73 -14.37
N LYS A 157 -8.57 -0.01 -14.77
CA LYS A 157 -9.64 0.57 -15.59
C LYS A 157 -10.53 1.51 -14.76
N GLU A 158 -10.90 1.09 -13.56
CA GLU A 158 -11.68 1.90 -12.62
C GLU A 158 -10.89 3.12 -12.13
N GLU A 159 -9.59 2.99 -11.85
CA GLU A 159 -8.71 4.11 -11.52
C GLU A 159 -8.61 5.10 -12.68
N VAL A 160 -8.45 4.63 -13.92
CA VAL A 160 -8.34 5.51 -15.09
C VAL A 160 -9.67 6.23 -15.35
N GLU A 161 -10.80 5.52 -15.31
CA GLU A 161 -12.13 6.13 -15.46
C GLU A 161 -12.42 7.14 -14.34
N LEU A 162 -12.08 6.82 -13.08
CA LEU A 162 -12.22 7.73 -11.94
C LEU A 162 -11.29 8.95 -12.06
N LEU A 163 -10.05 8.76 -12.53
CA LEU A 163 -9.11 9.87 -12.73
C LEU A 163 -9.63 10.85 -13.79
N GLU A 164 -10.21 10.31 -14.87
CA GLU A 164 -10.73 11.08 -15.98
C GLU A 164 -12.01 11.84 -15.59
N GLU A 165 -12.89 11.22 -14.80
CA GLU A 165 -14.06 11.89 -14.20
C GLU A 165 -13.65 13.01 -13.23
N LEU A 166 -12.69 12.76 -12.34
CA LEU A 166 -12.17 13.77 -11.43
C LEU A 166 -11.51 14.93 -12.17
N HIS A 167 -10.79 14.67 -13.26
CA HIS A 167 -10.17 15.71 -14.08
C HIS A 167 -11.23 16.59 -14.76
N MET A 168 -12.28 15.98 -15.29
CA MET A 168 -13.40 16.71 -15.91
C MET A 168 -14.17 17.54 -14.88
N GLU A 169 -14.43 16.98 -13.68
CA GLU A 169 -15.09 17.72 -12.61
C GLU A 169 -14.22 18.87 -12.11
N LEU A 170 -12.91 18.66 -11.94
CA LEU A 170 -11.97 19.69 -11.53
C LEU A 170 -11.98 20.86 -12.52
N LYS A 171 -11.91 20.56 -13.83
CA LYS A 171 -11.98 21.58 -14.88
C LYS A 171 -13.31 22.35 -14.84
N ALA A 172 -14.44 21.67 -14.68
CA ALA A 172 -15.74 22.32 -14.56
C ALA A 172 -15.80 23.24 -13.31
N LYS A 173 -15.23 22.82 -12.18
CA LYS A 173 -15.15 23.66 -10.98
C LYS A 173 -14.23 24.86 -11.19
N GLU A 174 -13.11 24.70 -11.90
CA GLU A 174 -12.22 25.81 -12.24
C GLU A 174 -12.92 26.87 -13.10
N GLU A 175 -13.70 26.45 -14.10
CA GLU A 175 -14.51 27.34 -14.95
C GLU A 175 -15.56 28.10 -14.12
N VAL A 176 -16.25 27.42 -13.19
CA VAL A 176 -17.20 28.06 -12.27
C VAL A 176 -16.50 29.07 -11.36
N ILE A 177 -15.32 28.73 -10.83
CA ILE A 177 -14.53 29.64 -10.00
C ILE A 177 -14.10 30.87 -10.80
N ALA A 178 -13.68 30.71 -12.06
CA ALA A 178 -13.32 31.82 -12.93
C ALA A 178 -14.52 32.76 -13.15
N HIS A 179 -15.70 32.21 -13.48
CA HIS A 179 -16.91 33.00 -13.65
C HIS A 179 -17.33 33.75 -12.37
N LEU A 180 -17.24 33.09 -11.20
CA LEU A 180 -17.54 33.73 -9.92
C LEU A 180 -16.55 34.85 -9.59
N LYS A 181 -15.26 34.68 -9.89
CA LYS A 181 -14.26 35.73 -9.73
C LYS A 181 -14.56 36.95 -10.61
N GLU A 182 -14.92 36.74 -11.88
CA GLU A 182 -15.33 37.84 -12.77
C GLU A 182 -16.57 38.57 -12.25
N LYS A 183 -17.56 37.83 -11.73
CA LYS A 183 -18.76 38.40 -11.14
C LYS A 183 -18.44 39.25 -9.91
N ILE A 184 -17.54 38.80 -9.04
CA ILE A 184 -17.08 39.56 -7.87
C ILE A 184 -16.44 40.88 -8.32
N VAL A 185 -15.49 40.84 -9.26
CA VAL A 185 -14.83 42.05 -9.79
C VAL A 185 -15.84 43.03 -10.41
N SER A 186 -16.83 42.51 -11.12
CA SER A 186 -17.92 43.32 -11.67
C SER A 186 -18.76 44.00 -10.58
N MET A 187 -19.12 43.25 -9.53
CA MET A 187 -19.87 43.77 -8.40
C MET A 187 -19.10 44.82 -7.61
N GLU A 188 -17.80 44.61 -7.37
CA GLU A 188 -16.91 45.58 -6.72
C GLU A 188 -16.83 46.89 -7.52
N LYS A 189 -16.71 46.80 -8.85
CA LYS A 189 -16.72 47.99 -9.72
C LYS A 189 -18.04 48.75 -9.63
N GLN A 190 -19.17 48.05 -9.54
CA GLN A 190 -20.47 48.66 -9.36
C GLN A 190 -20.62 49.29 -7.98
N GLU A 191 -20.08 48.67 -6.94
CA GLU A 191 -20.07 49.21 -5.58
C GLU A 191 -19.29 50.52 -5.49
N VAL A 192 -18.08 50.57 -6.07
CA VAL A 192 -17.30 51.81 -6.16
C VAL A 192 -18.07 52.92 -6.89
N LYS A 193 -18.85 52.59 -7.92
CA LYS A 193 -19.72 53.58 -8.59
C LYS A 193 -20.84 54.07 -7.68
N ARG A 194 -21.53 53.16 -6.98
CA ARG A 194 -22.59 53.51 -6.02
C ARG A 194 -22.06 54.38 -4.87
N GLU A 195 -20.87 54.06 -4.35
CA GLU A 195 -20.21 54.85 -3.29
C GLU A 195 -19.98 56.30 -3.76
N ARG A 196 -19.47 56.47 -4.99
CA ARG A 196 -19.28 57.80 -5.60
C ARG A 196 -20.61 58.54 -5.78
N GLU A 197 -21.65 57.87 -6.25
CA GLU A 197 -22.99 58.47 -6.38
C GLU A 197 -23.54 58.92 -5.02
N ILE A 198 -23.39 58.10 -3.98
CA ILE A 198 -23.79 58.45 -2.61
C ILE A 198 -23.02 59.68 -2.12
N ASP A 199 -21.72 59.74 -2.37
CA ASP A 199 -20.90 60.89 -1.97
C ASP A 199 -21.29 62.17 -2.72
N ILE A 200 -21.58 62.08 -4.02
CA ILE A 200 -22.12 63.21 -4.78
C ILE A 200 -23.44 63.68 -4.18
N LEU A 201 -24.38 62.76 -3.92
CA LEU A 201 -25.67 63.09 -3.31
C LEU A 201 -25.52 63.71 -1.93
N ARG A 202 -24.60 63.20 -1.10
CA ARG A 202 -24.26 63.77 0.21
C ARG A 202 -23.73 65.20 0.06
N GLN A 203 -22.83 65.44 -0.89
CA GLN A 203 -22.30 66.78 -1.16
C GLN A 203 -23.39 67.74 -1.68
N SER A 204 -24.22 67.30 -2.63
CA SER A 204 -25.35 68.08 -3.14
C SER A 204 -26.32 68.46 -2.01
N LEU A 205 -26.67 67.51 -1.14
CA LEU A 205 -27.54 67.76 0.01
C LEU A 205 -26.90 68.74 0.99
N LYS A 206 -25.59 68.61 1.26
CA LYS A 206 -24.84 69.51 2.13
C LYS A 206 -24.88 70.95 1.60
N ILE A 207 -24.63 71.16 0.31
CA ILE A 207 -24.73 72.46 -0.38
C ILE A 207 -26.15 73.02 -0.29
N MET A 208 -27.16 72.21 -0.62
CA MET A 208 -28.57 72.62 -0.49
C MET A 208 -28.92 73.06 0.94
N SER A 209 -28.43 72.36 1.96
CA SER A 209 -28.68 72.72 3.36
C SER A 209 -28.06 74.07 3.74
N TYR A 210 -26.83 74.35 3.29
CA TYR A 210 -26.17 75.63 3.54
C TYR A 210 -26.89 76.76 2.80
N ASN A 211 -27.26 76.57 1.54
CA ASN A 211 -28.00 77.57 0.76
C ASN A 211 -29.39 77.87 1.36
N LYS A 212 -30.07 76.85 1.90
CA LYS A 212 -31.34 77.03 2.62
C LYS A 212 -31.15 77.85 3.90
N LYS A 213 -30.08 77.61 4.68
CA LYS A 213 -29.75 78.42 5.86
C LYS A 213 -29.41 79.86 5.50
N VAL A 214 -28.61 80.09 4.47
CA VAL A 214 -28.26 81.45 3.99
C VAL A 214 -29.48 82.21 3.46
N SER A 215 -30.38 81.54 2.71
CA SER A 215 -31.65 82.13 2.23
C SER A 215 -32.62 82.45 3.38
N SER A 216 -32.60 81.66 4.45
CA SER A 216 -33.40 81.91 5.65
C SER A 216 -32.86 83.11 6.45
N ILE A 217 -31.53 83.21 6.59
CA ILE A 217 -30.86 84.33 7.25
C ILE A 217 -31.07 85.63 6.47
N SER A 218 -30.89 85.62 5.14
CA SER A 218 -31.13 86.80 4.31
C SER A 218 -32.60 87.25 4.36
N LYS A 219 -33.58 86.34 4.38
CA LYS A 219 -35.00 86.69 4.60
C LYS A 219 -35.30 87.29 5.98
N VAL A 220 -34.51 86.96 7.02
CA VAL A 220 -34.62 87.60 8.34
C VAL A 220 -34.02 89.01 8.32
N PHE A 221 -32.95 89.24 7.56
CA PHE A 221 -32.32 90.57 7.43
C PHE A 221 -33.11 91.56 6.56
N TYR A 222 -33.91 91.12 5.59
CA TYR A 222 -34.79 91.99 4.79
C TYR A 222 -36.17 92.28 5.44
N LYS A 223 -36.40 91.83 6.67
CA LYS A 223 -37.68 91.97 7.38
C LYS A 223 -37.62 92.82 8.66
N ASN A 224 -36.49 93.48 8.90
CA ASN A 224 -36.31 94.52 9.92
C ASN A 224 -36.13 95.87 9.25
#